data_AF-A0AAI9UIN0-F1
#
_entry.id   AF-A0AAI9UIN0-F1
#
_cell.length_a   1.000
_cell.length_b   1.000
_cell.length_c   1.000
_cell.angle_alpha   90.00
_cell.angle_beta   90.00
_cell.angle_gamma   90.00
#
_symmetry.space_group_name_H-M   'P 1'
#
loop_
_entity.id
_entity.type
_entity.pdbx_description
1 polymer ?
#
loop_
_entity_poly.entity_id
_entity_poly.type
_entity_poly.pdbx_seq_one_letter_code
_entity_poly.pdbx_strand_id
1 'polypeptide(L)'
;MDLIKIARLISDRLQLPERLTLSQVLRDPTPWRPAIIIEGSVRKDEVGSPVATLRSKGRKTPLWLVHPGVGEILVFMNLMRLINDRPVYAFRAEAFDSGVSPFASLDELLDYCFQHPKAVQAKGPLETAGDEVLYCGCWNLPPHIKHRMRQFGWVECLANLFHFTKLIEQDQALQQIPMLRTFSKQEAVAHLRALSDSDRWLELGLGEEEFVKWADLASSLQHLARDYEPRGTIRSMDVFVADPPQVGSY
;
A
#
# COMPACT_ATOMS: atom_id res chain seq x y z
N MET A 1 -11.94 -6.60 -11.32
CA MET A 1 -10.98 -7.57 -11.84
C MET A 1 -10.08 -7.88 -10.67
N ASP A 2 -10.21 -9.06 -10.10
CA ASP A 2 -9.51 -9.41 -8.88
C ASP A 2 -8.10 -9.90 -9.23
N LEU A 3 -7.08 -9.08 -8.93
CA LEU A 3 -5.68 -9.36 -9.26
C LEU A 3 -5.15 -10.59 -8.51
N ILE A 4 -5.73 -10.88 -7.35
CA ILE A 4 -5.47 -12.08 -6.58
C ILE A 4 -5.92 -13.30 -7.39
N LYS A 5 -7.14 -13.26 -7.93
CA LYS A 5 -7.68 -14.33 -8.76
C LYS A 5 -6.81 -14.57 -10.00
N ILE A 6 -6.24 -13.52 -10.59
CA ILE A 6 -5.29 -13.64 -11.69
C ILE A 6 -4.01 -14.35 -11.25
N ALA A 7 -3.42 -13.95 -10.12
CA ALA A 7 -2.23 -14.59 -9.56
C ALA A 7 -2.44 -16.10 -9.33
N ARG A 8 -3.59 -16.46 -8.76
CA ARG A 8 -4.02 -17.85 -8.58
C ARG A 8 -4.20 -18.59 -9.90
N LEU A 9 -4.94 -18.02 -10.85
CA LEU A 9 -5.18 -18.66 -12.15
C LEU A 9 -3.87 -18.92 -12.91
N ILE A 10 -2.92 -17.99 -12.84
CA ILE A 10 -1.59 -18.17 -13.43
C ILE A 10 -0.85 -19.30 -12.71
N SER A 11 -0.84 -19.29 -11.38
CA SER A 11 -0.14 -20.29 -10.57
C SER A 11 -0.68 -21.71 -10.78
N ASP A 12 -2.01 -21.86 -10.74
CA ASP A 12 -2.70 -23.14 -10.92
C ASP A 12 -2.51 -23.66 -12.36
N ARG A 13 -2.58 -22.77 -13.37
CA ARG A 13 -2.44 -23.17 -14.79
C ARG A 13 -1.01 -23.53 -15.17
N LEU A 14 -0.01 -22.92 -14.53
CA LEU A 14 1.41 -23.18 -14.77
C LEU A 14 2.00 -24.23 -13.81
N GLN A 15 1.20 -24.77 -12.88
CA GLN A 15 1.61 -25.76 -11.89
C GLN A 15 2.85 -25.31 -11.10
N LEU A 16 2.87 -24.03 -10.70
CA LEU A 16 4.01 -23.49 -9.99
C LEU A 16 4.16 -24.17 -8.62
N PRO A 17 5.40 -24.51 -8.19
CA PRO A 17 5.64 -25.14 -6.89
C PRO A 17 5.26 -24.22 -5.73
N GLU A 18 5.38 -22.90 -5.93
CA GLU A 18 4.88 -21.85 -5.04
C GLU A 18 3.96 -20.92 -5.83
N ARG A 19 2.86 -20.47 -5.20
CA ARG A 19 1.92 -19.55 -5.84
C ARG A 19 2.54 -18.16 -5.98
N LEU A 20 2.22 -17.50 -7.08
CA LEU A 20 2.53 -16.07 -7.24
C LEU A 20 1.75 -15.26 -6.19
N THR A 21 2.46 -14.44 -5.44
CA THR A 21 1.83 -13.50 -4.51
C THR A 21 1.28 -12.29 -5.27
N LEU A 22 0.29 -11.60 -4.67
CA LEU A 22 -0.19 -10.32 -5.19
C LEU A 22 0.93 -9.31 -5.42
N SER A 23 1.88 -9.26 -4.47
CA SER A 23 3.07 -8.40 -4.54
C SER A 23 3.90 -8.68 -5.79
N GLN A 24 4.03 -9.95 -6.20
CA GLN A 24 4.74 -10.38 -7.40
C GLN A 24 3.98 -10.01 -8.68
N VAL A 25 2.65 -10.15 -8.71
CA VAL A 25 1.82 -9.80 -9.87
C VAL A 25 1.69 -8.28 -10.06
N LEU A 26 1.70 -7.52 -8.96
CA LEU A 26 1.56 -6.06 -8.97
C LEU A 26 2.87 -5.30 -9.23
N ARG A 27 4.03 -5.94 -8.99
CA ARG A 27 5.34 -5.30 -9.12
C ARG A 27 5.57 -4.75 -10.54
N ASP A 28 5.05 -5.43 -11.55
CA ASP A 28 4.94 -4.93 -12.91
C ASP A 28 3.80 -5.69 -13.61
N PRO A 29 2.64 -5.05 -13.86
CA PRO A 29 1.44 -5.70 -14.40
C PRO A 29 1.57 -5.97 -15.90
N THR A 30 2.76 -6.40 -16.35
CA THR A 30 3.00 -6.96 -17.68
C THR A 30 3.16 -8.47 -17.58
N PRO A 31 2.84 -9.25 -18.63
CA PRO A 31 3.09 -10.69 -18.65
C PRO A 31 4.57 -11.07 -18.48
N TRP A 32 5.48 -10.12 -18.74
CA TRP A 32 6.92 -10.35 -18.82
C TRP A 32 7.56 -10.57 -17.44
N ARG A 33 7.13 -9.83 -16.43
CA ARG A 33 7.71 -9.90 -15.08
C ARG A 33 7.32 -11.16 -14.30
N PRO A 34 6.06 -11.62 -14.31
CA PRO A 34 5.71 -12.94 -13.80
C PRO A 34 6.50 -14.06 -14.49
N ALA A 35 6.76 -13.96 -15.80
CA ALA A 35 7.56 -14.94 -16.52
C ALA A 35 9.01 -15.02 -15.97
N ILE A 36 9.66 -13.89 -15.73
CA ILE A 36 11.01 -13.84 -15.15
C ILE A 36 11.06 -14.40 -13.72
N ILE A 37 10.03 -14.11 -12.91
CA ILE A 37 9.91 -14.66 -11.55
C ILE A 37 9.78 -16.19 -11.62
N ILE A 38 8.93 -16.69 -12.51
CA ILE A 38 8.69 -18.13 -12.70
C ILE A 38 9.92 -18.86 -13.23
N GLU A 39 10.67 -18.25 -14.15
CA GLU A 39 11.90 -18.81 -14.74
C GLU A 39 13.08 -18.82 -13.75
N GLY A 40 12.88 -18.37 -12.50
CA GLY A 40 13.92 -18.33 -11.48
C GLY A 40 15.09 -17.41 -11.84
N SER A 41 14.90 -16.53 -12.83
CA SER A 41 15.95 -15.67 -13.38
C SER A 41 16.17 -14.40 -12.55
N VAL A 42 15.35 -14.19 -11.53
CA VAL A 42 15.46 -13.06 -10.59
C VAL A 42 16.53 -13.39 -9.56
N ARG A 43 17.66 -12.67 -9.59
CA ARG A 43 18.57 -12.64 -8.44
C ARG A 43 17.82 -12.03 -7.26
N LYS A 44 18.01 -12.59 -6.07
CA LYS A 44 17.46 -12.09 -4.79
C LYS A 44 17.77 -10.60 -4.54
N ASP A 45 18.78 -10.06 -5.25
CA ASP A 45 19.34 -8.72 -5.11
C ASP A 45 18.89 -7.72 -6.21
N GLU A 46 17.96 -8.07 -7.11
CA GLU A 46 17.22 -7.05 -7.86
C GLU A 46 16.17 -6.41 -6.95
N VAL A 47 16.66 -5.59 -6.01
CA VAL A 47 15.85 -4.67 -5.19
C VAL A 47 14.86 -3.99 -6.13
N GLY A 48 13.57 -4.20 -5.87
CA GLY A 48 12.55 -3.81 -6.82
C GLY A 48 12.52 -2.29 -6.89
N SER A 49 12.21 -1.70 -8.04
CA SER A 49 11.87 -0.28 -8.02
C SER A 49 10.67 -0.08 -7.07
N PRO A 50 10.73 0.84 -6.11
CA PRO A 50 9.60 1.15 -5.22
C PRO A 50 8.43 1.80 -5.96
N VAL A 51 8.66 2.17 -7.22
CA VAL A 51 7.68 2.81 -8.09
C VAL A 51 7.00 1.73 -8.92
N ALA A 52 5.72 1.51 -8.66
CA ALA A 52 4.86 0.75 -9.54
C ALA A 52 4.37 1.63 -10.69
N THR A 53 4.48 1.14 -11.92
CA THR A 53 3.88 1.80 -13.09
C THR A 53 2.44 1.30 -13.24
N LEU A 54 1.46 2.13 -12.86
CA LEU A 54 0.04 1.80 -13.02
C LEU A 54 -0.44 2.09 -14.45
N ARG A 55 0.14 3.11 -15.10
CA ARG A 55 -0.12 3.46 -16.50
C ARG A 55 1.09 4.17 -17.10
N SER A 56 1.65 3.62 -18.18
CA SER A 56 2.81 4.24 -18.87
C SER A 56 2.44 5.23 -19.97
N LYS A 57 1.19 5.22 -20.44
CA LYS A 57 0.74 6.01 -21.60
C LYS A 57 -0.15 7.18 -21.19
N GLY A 58 0.01 8.29 -21.90
CA GLY A 58 -0.77 9.51 -21.75
C GLY A 58 -0.01 10.71 -22.32
N ARG A 59 -0.69 11.85 -22.47
CA ARG A 59 -0.08 13.07 -23.03
C ARG A 59 0.06 14.20 -22.01
N LYS A 60 -0.69 14.16 -20.91
CA LYS A 60 -0.59 15.15 -19.84
C LYS A 60 0.50 14.77 -18.83
N THR A 61 0.84 15.71 -17.95
CA THR A 61 1.81 15.55 -16.87
C THR A 61 1.54 14.29 -16.06
N PRO A 62 2.57 13.47 -15.76
CA PRO A 62 2.43 12.29 -14.94
C PRO A 62 1.79 12.57 -13.58
N LEU A 63 0.98 11.62 -13.12
CA LEU A 63 0.45 11.60 -11.76
C LEU A 63 1.27 10.65 -10.89
N TRP A 64 1.73 11.13 -9.74
CA TRP A 64 2.48 10.37 -8.75
C TRP A 64 1.63 10.15 -7.50
N LEU A 65 1.40 8.90 -7.14
CA LEU A 65 0.56 8.50 -6.01
C LEU A 65 1.44 7.93 -4.90
N VAL A 66 1.28 8.40 -3.66
CA VAL A 66 1.96 7.83 -2.49
C VAL A 66 1.01 6.86 -1.81
N HIS A 67 1.47 5.65 -1.47
CA HIS A 67 0.62 4.66 -0.80
C HIS A 67 -0.03 5.24 0.49
N PRO A 68 -1.25 4.84 0.83
CA PRO A 68 -1.83 5.08 2.16
C PRO A 68 -1.03 4.35 3.24
N GLY A 69 -1.34 4.63 4.51
CA GLY A 69 -0.55 4.15 5.64
C GLY A 69 -0.50 2.63 5.87
N VAL A 70 -1.16 1.79 5.05
CA VAL A 70 -0.97 0.33 5.04
C VAL A 70 0.06 -0.16 4.00
N GLY A 71 0.73 0.77 3.31
CA GLY A 71 1.85 0.46 2.40
C GLY A 71 1.48 0.03 0.99
N GLU A 72 0.19 -0.05 0.67
CA GLU A 72 -0.33 -0.78 -0.48
C GLU A 72 -1.10 0.14 -1.46
N ILE A 73 -0.92 -0.07 -2.76
CA ILE A 73 -1.35 0.81 -3.86
C ILE A 73 -2.65 0.35 -4.58
N LEU A 74 -3.20 -0.82 -4.29
CA LEU A 74 -4.46 -1.34 -4.86
C LEU A 74 -5.64 -0.42 -4.60
N VAL A 75 -5.59 0.40 -3.54
CA VAL A 75 -6.58 1.46 -3.30
C VAL A 75 -6.76 2.38 -4.52
N PHE A 76 -5.71 2.54 -5.34
CA PHE A 76 -5.74 3.37 -6.54
C PHE A 76 -6.28 2.66 -7.79
N MET A 77 -6.51 1.35 -7.76
CA MET A 77 -6.94 0.61 -8.97
C MET A 77 -8.31 1.04 -9.47
N ASN A 78 -9.21 1.43 -8.59
CA ASN A 78 -10.51 1.99 -8.99
C ASN A 78 -10.34 3.38 -9.61
N LEU A 79 -9.41 4.20 -9.09
CA LEU A 79 -9.06 5.49 -9.67
C LEU A 79 -8.48 5.35 -11.09
N MET A 80 -7.72 4.28 -11.37
CA MET A 80 -7.13 4.04 -12.69
C MET A 80 -8.16 3.83 -13.81
N ARG A 81 -9.42 3.54 -13.46
CA ARG A 81 -10.53 3.46 -14.41
C ARG A 81 -11.00 4.84 -14.88
N LEU A 82 -10.79 5.87 -14.05
CA LEU A 82 -11.24 7.24 -14.31
C LEU A 82 -10.16 8.10 -14.99
N ILE A 83 -8.89 7.71 -14.84
CA ILE A 83 -7.75 8.45 -15.40
C ILE A 83 -7.23 7.75 -16.66
N ASN A 84 -7.31 8.40 -17.81
CA ASN A 84 -6.89 7.83 -19.11
C ASN A 84 -6.00 8.75 -19.96
N ASP A 85 -5.71 9.97 -19.51
CA ASP A 85 -5.07 11.03 -20.31
C ASP A 85 -3.59 11.30 -19.97
N ARG A 86 -3.06 10.64 -18.92
CA ARG A 86 -1.70 10.84 -18.38
C ARG A 86 -1.05 9.54 -17.91
N PRO A 87 0.29 9.46 -17.89
CA PRO A 87 1.00 8.42 -17.15
C PRO A 87 0.67 8.49 -15.65
N VAL A 88 0.65 7.34 -14.97
CA VAL A 88 0.42 7.21 -13.53
C VAL A 88 1.41 6.25 -12.91
N TYR A 89 2.08 6.73 -11.86
CA TYR A 89 3.08 6.02 -11.06
C TYR A 89 2.65 6.02 -9.59
N ALA A 90 2.98 4.97 -8.85
CA ALA A 90 2.68 4.87 -7.43
C ALA A 90 3.88 4.37 -6.62
N PHE A 91 4.17 5.03 -5.50
CA PHE A 91 5.12 4.55 -4.51
C PHE A 91 4.49 3.45 -3.69
N ARG A 92 5.18 2.31 -3.62
CA ARG A 92 4.84 1.19 -2.75
C ARG A 92 5.80 1.16 -1.57
N ALA A 93 5.31 0.75 -0.40
CA ALA A 93 6.20 0.42 0.69
C ALA A 93 6.99 -0.84 0.32
N GLU A 94 8.30 -0.69 0.11
CA GLU A 94 9.21 -1.79 -0.19
C GLU A 94 9.57 -2.53 1.10
N ALA A 95 8.65 -3.36 1.59
CA ALA A 95 8.88 -4.19 2.78
C ALA A 95 7.85 -5.30 2.99
N PHE A 96 7.09 -5.69 1.97
CA PHE A 96 6.08 -6.76 2.14
C PHE A 96 6.71 -8.07 2.62
N ASP A 97 7.97 -8.34 2.21
CA ASP A 97 8.69 -9.57 2.55
C ASP A 97 9.45 -9.46 3.89
N SER A 98 9.83 -8.25 4.33
CA SER A 98 10.59 -8.01 5.58
C SER A 98 9.71 -7.62 6.77
N GLY A 99 8.50 -7.10 6.55
CA GLY A 99 7.57 -6.66 7.59
C GLY A 99 7.96 -5.37 8.32
N VAL A 100 9.06 -4.71 7.94
CA VAL A 100 9.56 -3.48 8.60
C VAL A 100 9.79 -2.41 7.54
N SER A 101 9.28 -1.20 7.76
CA SER A 101 9.57 -0.06 6.88
C SER A 101 11.09 0.08 6.68
N PRO A 102 11.57 0.26 5.43
CA PRO A 102 12.99 0.50 5.20
C PRO A 102 13.43 1.88 5.72
N PHE A 103 12.48 2.77 5.99
CA PHE A 103 12.74 4.14 6.43
C PHE A 103 12.74 4.26 7.95
N ALA A 104 13.74 4.96 8.49
CA ALA A 104 13.87 5.27 9.91
C ALA A 104 13.07 6.52 10.33
N SER A 105 12.68 7.38 9.38
CA SER A 105 11.91 8.60 9.63
C SER A 105 10.94 8.93 8.50
N LEU A 106 9.96 9.80 8.78
CA LEU A 106 9.08 10.35 7.75
C LEU A 106 9.86 11.21 6.74
N ASP A 107 10.87 11.95 7.20
CA ASP A 107 11.70 12.78 6.31
C ASP A 107 12.44 11.91 5.28
N GLU A 108 12.96 10.74 5.69
CA GLU A 108 13.61 9.80 4.78
C GLU A 108 12.62 9.24 3.73
N LEU A 109 11.40 8.90 4.14
CA LEU A 109 10.33 8.48 3.23
C LEU A 109 9.97 9.61 2.25
N LEU A 110 9.87 10.85 2.72
CA LEU A 110 9.56 12.01 1.89
C LEU A 110 10.69 12.28 0.88
N ASP A 111 11.94 12.34 1.33
CA ASP A 111 13.12 12.51 0.47
C ASP A 111 13.16 11.43 -0.61
N TYR A 112 12.88 10.18 -0.22
CA TYR A 112 12.76 9.07 -1.13
C TYR A 112 11.66 9.29 -2.18
N CYS A 113 10.46 9.70 -1.77
CA CYS A 113 9.35 10.03 -2.66
C CYS A 113 9.63 11.23 -3.58
N PHE A 114 10.47 12.19 -3.18
CA PHE A 114 10.82 13.35 -3.99
C PHE A 114 11.96 13.09 -4.99
N GLN A 115 12.90 12.20 -4.65
CA GLN A 115 14.07 11.92 -5.50
C GLN A 115 13.73 11.00 -6.69
N HIS A 116 12.89 9.99 -6.49
CA HIS A 116 12.56 9.01 -7.53
C HIS A 116 11.83 9.60 -8.75
N PRO A 117 10.85 10.51 -8.60
CA PRO A 117 10.18 11.12 -9.73
C PRO A 117 11.14 11.93 -10.57
N LYS A 118 12.16 12.58 -9.97
CA LYS A 118 13.20 13.31 -10.71
C LYS A 118 14.01 12.41 -11.65
N ALA A 119 14.25 11.16 -11.24
CA ALA A 119 14.96 10.17 -12.05
C ALA A 119 14.11 9.64 -13.22
N VAL A 120 12.79 9.47 -13.01
CA VAL A 120 11.86 8.92 -14.02
C VAL A 120 11.33 10.01 -14.96
N GLN A 121 11.16 11.23 -14.45
CA GLN A 121 10.65 12.39 -15.17
C GLN A 121 11.73 13.48 -15.23
N ALA A 122 12.74 13.28 -16.08
CA ALA A 122 13.83 14.24 -16.28
C ALA A 122 13.39 15.58 -16.93
N LYS A 123 12.17 15.66 -17.47
CA LYS A 123 11.57 16.88 -18.05
C LYS A 123 10.12 17.07 -17.57
N GLY A 124 9.81 18.27 -17.07
CA GLY A 124 8.54 18.63 -16.44
C GLY A 124 8.70 18.86 -14.93
N PRO A 125 7.74 19.51 -14.27
CA PRO A 125 7.96 20.11 -12.95
C PRO A 125 8.16 19.05 -11.87
N LEU A 126 9.43 18.86 -11.49
CA LEU A 126 9.90 18.21 -10.26
C LEU A 126 11.14 18.97 -9.79
N GLU A 127 10.81 20.15 -9.26
CA GLU A 127 11.57 21.21 -8.59
C GLU A 127 13.05 20.96 -8.27
N THR A 128 13.92 21.63 -9.02
CA THR A 128 15.32 21.90 -8.62
C THR A 128 15.75 23.35 -8.87
N ALA A 129 14.87 24.26 -9.33
CA ALA A 129 15.31 25.59 -9.77
C ALA A 129 14.24 26.71 -9.71
N GLY A 130 13.37 26.74 -8.69
CA GLY A 130 12.43 27.87 -8.49
C GLY A 130 11.20 27.90 -9.40
N ASP A 131 10.81 26.77 -9.98
CA ASP A 131 9.56 26.63 -10.74
C ASP A 131 8.36 26.23 -9.84
N GLU A 132 7.15 26.60 -10.27
CA GLU A 132 5.88 26.46 -9.53
C GLU A 132 5.35 25.00 -9.50
N VAL A 133 5.07 24.45 -8.30
CA VAL A 133 4.21 23.26 -8.16
C VAL A 133 2.81 23.61 -8.65
N LEU A 134 2.47 23.17 -9.86
CA LEU A 134 1.14 23.42 -10.43
C LEU A 134 0.01 22.69 -9.67
N TYR A 135 0.31 21.57 -9.00
CA TYR A 135 -0.66 20.85 -8.18
C TYR A 135 0.02 19.90 -7.18
N CYS A 136 -0.21 20.15 -5.88
CA CYS A 136 0.01 19.19 -4.79
C CYS A 136 -1.33 19.06 -4.05
N GLY A 137 -1.87 17.86 -3.98
CA GLY A 137 -3.15 17.59 -3.34
C GLY A 137 -3.03 16.38 -2.43
N CYS A 138 -3.72 16.41 -1.29
CA CYS A 138 -3.84 15.22 -0.46
C CYS A 138 -5.11 14.47 -0.85
N TRP A 139 -4.92 13.19 -1.11
CA TRP A 139 -5.99 12.24 -1.37
C TRP A 139 -6.00 11.29 -0.18
N ASN A 140 -7.16 11.11 0.45
CA ASN A 140 -7.43 10.27 1.63
C ASN A 140 -7.43 11.00 2.99
N LEU A 141 -6.37 11.70 3.37
CA LEU A 141 -6.26 12.29 4.72
C LEU A 141 -6.05 13.82 4.69
N PRO A 142 -6.54 14.58 5.68
CA PRO A 142 -6.17 15.99 5.80
C PRO A 142 -4.67 16.13 6.16
N PRO A 143 -4.03 17.30 5.97
CA PRO A 143 -2.62 17.48 6.36
C PRO A 143 -2.40 17.30 7.88
N HIS A 144 -3.38 17.54 8.73
CA HIS A 144 -3.26 17.29 10.17
C HIS A 144 -3.63 15.85 10.53
N ILE A 145 -2.70 14.90 10.33
CA ILE A 145 -2.92 13.47 10.58
C ILE A 145 -2.51 12.98 11.97
N LYS A 146 -1.76 13.77 12.75
CA LYS A 146 -1.14 13.35 14.02
C LYS A 146 -2.08 12.62 14.98
N HIS A 147 -3.24 13.21 15.25
CA HIS A 147 -4.22 12.62 16.18
C HIS A 147 -4.67 11.23 15.71
N ARG A 148 -4.88 11.09 14.40
CA ARG A 148 -5.27 9.83 13.77
C ARG A 148 -4.14 8.81 13.78
N MET A 149 -2.92 9.19 13.43
CA MET A 149 -1.75 8.27 13.46
C MET A 149 -1.49 7.71 14.88
N ARG A 150 -1.84 8.46 15.92
CA ARG A 150 -1.75 8.01 17.33
C ARG A 150 -2.81 6.97 17.73
N GLN A 151 -3.89 6.84 16.96
CA GLN A 151 -4.95 5.87 17.20
C GLN A 151 -4.66 4.49 16.60
N PHE A 152 -3.71 4.40 15.67
CA PHE A 152 -3.35 3.14 15.01
C PHE A 152 -2.17 2.48 15.70
N GLY A 153 -2.44 1.36 16.38
CA GLY A 153 -1.45 0.36 16.76
C GLY A 153 -1.49 -0.83 15.80
N TRP A 154 -0.74 -1.87 16.15
CA TRP A 154 -0.65 -3.08 15.34
C TRP A 154 -2.01 -3.79 15.18
N VAL A 155 -2.80 -3.86 16.25
CA VAL A 155 -4.11 -4.51 16.24
C VAL A 155 -5.11 -3.77 15.35
N GLU A 156 -5.13 -2.43 15.40
CA GLU A 156 -5.99 -1.62 14.54
C GLU A 156 -5.57 -1.74 13.08
N CYS A 157 -4.26 -1.82 12.80
CA CYS A 157 -3.77 -2.09 11.45
C CYS A 157 -4.22 -3.48 10.96
N LEU A 158 -4.12 -4.51 11.79
CA LEU A 158 -4.58 -5.86 11.45
C LEU A 158 -6.09 -5.90 11.18
N ALA A 159 -6.90 -5.31 12.05
CA ALA A 159 -8.36 -5.29 11.89
C ALA A 159 -8.78 -4.58 10.59
N ASN A 160 -8.17 -3.42 10.29
CA ASN A 160 -8.41 -2.73 9.03
C ASN A 160 -7.93 -3.52 7.82
N LEU A 161 -6.81 -4.26 7.95
CA LEU A 161 -6.30 -5.08 6.87
C LEU A 161 -7.27 -6.20 6.50
N PHE A 162 -7.83 -6.91 7.48
CA PHE A 162 -8.87 -7.91 7.25
C PHE A 162 -10.12 -7.30 6.61
N HIS A 163 -10.50 -6.10 7.02
CA HIS A 163 -11.62 -5.39 6.39
C HIS A 163 -11.33 -5.00 4.93
N PHE A 164 -10.20 -4.36 4.64
CA PHE A 164 -9.87 -3.88 3.29
C PHE A 164 -9.65 -5.02 2.30
N THR A 165 -9.21 -6.19 2.78
CA THR A 165 -9.11 -7.41 1.96
C THR A 165 -10.45 -8.14 1.79
N LYS A 166 -11.51 -7.61 2.41
CA LYS A 166 -12.89 -8.15 2.43
C LYS A 166 -12.98 -9.53 3.06
N LEU A 167 -12.10 -9.83 4.00
CA LEU A 167 -12.14 -11.06 4.80
C LEU A 167 -13.23 -11.00 5.87
N ILE A 168 -13.51 -9.79 6.35
CA ILE A 168 -14.46 -9.53 7.43
C ILE A 168 -15.11 -8.15 7.21
N GLU A 169 -16.33 -7.97 7.69
CA GLU A 169 -16.97 -6.66 7.68
C GLU A 169 -16.33 -5.71 8.70
N GLN A 170 -16.40 -4.40 8.43
CA GLN A 170 -15.69 -3.38 9.23
C GLN A 170 -16.10 -3.41 10.70
N ASP A 171 -17.41 -3.38 10.97
CA ASP A 171 -17.93 -3.34 12.34
C ASP A 171 -17.51 -4.58 13.14
N GLN A 172 -17.51 -5.75 12.49
CA GLN A 172 -17.08 -7.00 13.10
C GLN A 172 -15.59 -6.97 13.43
N ALA A 173 -14.74 -6.49 12.52
CA ALA A 173 -13.31 -6.30 12.76
C ALA A 173 -13.04 -5.36 13.95
N LEU A 174 -13.75 -4.22 14.01
CA LEU A 174 -13.59 -3.25 15.08
C LEU A 174 -14.02 -3.83 16.45
N GLN A 175 -15.08 -4.62 16.50
CA GLN A 175 -15.53 -5.30 17.72
C GLN A 175 -14.50 -6.30 18.27
N GLN A 176 -13.61 -6.84 17.44
CA GLN A 176 -12.58 -7.78 17.91
C GLN A 176 -11.41 -7.07 18.59
N ILE A 177 -11.19 -5.76 18.36
CA ILE A 177 -9.99 -5.04 18.82
C ILE A 177 -9.68 -5.25 20.32
N PRO A 178 -10.64 -5.14 21.26
CA PRO A 178 -10.35 -5.37 22.68
C PRO A 178 -9.78 -6.75 22.99
N MET A 179 -10.30 -7.80 22.33
CA MET A 179 -9.85 -9.17 22.50
C MET A 179 -8.49 -9.38 21.82
N LEU A 180 -8.29 -8.87 20.61
CA LEU A 180 -7.04 -8.98 19.87
C LEU A 180 -5.84 -8.39 20.62
N ARG A 181 -6.06 -7.35 21.45
CA ARG A 181 -5.01 -6.77 22.31
C ARG A 181 -4.49 -7.71 23.40
N THR A 182 -5.24 -8.77 23.72
CA THR A 182 -4.84 -9.78 24.70
C THR A 182 -4.05 -10.94 24.09
N PHE A 183 -3.97 -10.99 22.76
CA PHE A 183 -3.36 -12.09 22.01
C PHE A 183 -1.93 -11.74 21.57
N SER A 184 -1.12 -12.78 21.34
CA SER A 184 0.06 -12.65 20.50
C SER A 184 -0.34 -12.31 19.06
N LYS A 185 0.60 -11.82 18.25
CA LYS A 185 0.33 -11.48 16.84
C LYS A 185 -0.21 -12.67 16.04
N GLN A 186 0.37 -13.85 16.27
CA GLN A 186 -0.05 -15.09 15.60
C GLN A 186 -1.46 -15.50 16.01
N GLU A 187 -1.77 -15.48 17.30
CA GLU A 187 -3.11 -15.78 17.83
C GLU A 187 -4.15 -14.77 17.31
N ALA A 188 -3.80 -13.48 17.21
CA ALA A 188 -4.68 -12.45 16.66
C ALA A 188 -5.03 -12.71 15.19
N VAL A 189 -4.06 -13.10 14.36
CA VAL A 189 -4.32 -13.45 12.96
C VAL A 189 -5.16 -14.73 12.86
N ALA A 190 -4.82 -15.77 13.62
CA ALA A 190 -5.56 -17.02 13.64
C ALA A 190 -7.02 -16.83 14.08
N HIS A 191 -7.26 -15.99 15.09
CA HIS A 191 -8.60 -15.61 15.55
C HIS A 191 -9.41 -14.93 14.45
N LEU A 192 -8.86 -13.91 13.79
CA LEU A 192 -9.56 -13.23 12.71
C LEU A 192 -9.76 -14.13 11.49
N ARG A 193 -8.82 -15.03 11.19
CA ARG A 193 -8.97 -16.05 10.14
C ARG A 193 -10.13 -17.00 10.43
N ALA A 194 -10.32 -17.40 11.69
CA ALA A 194 -11.45 -18.26 12.07
C ALA A 194 -12.81 -17.56 11.87
N LEU A 195 -12.84 -16.23 11.90
CA LEU A 195 -14.03 -15.41 11.67
C LEU A 195 -14.22 -14.98 10.22
N SER A 196 -13.25 -15.26 9.34
CA SER A 196 -13.25 -14.74 7.98
C SER A 196 -13.94 -15.65 6.97
N ASP A 197 -14.31 -15.08 5.82
CA ASP A 197 -14.78 -15.84 4.67
C ASP A 197 -13.64 -16.76 4.16
N SER A 198 -13.86 -18.08 4.26
CA SER A 198 -12.87 -19.10 3.92
C SER A 198 -12.57 -19.15 2.42
N ASP A 199 -13.56 -18.90 1.56
CA ASP A 199 -13.37 -18.85 0.11
C ASP A 199 -12.54 -17.63 -0.25
N ARG A 200 -12.81 -16.49 0.39
CA ARG A 200 -12.04 -15.26 0.21
C ARG A 200 -10.61 -15.37 0.75
N TRP A 201 -10.41 -16.04 1.88
CA TRP A 201 -9.07 -16.33 2.41
C TRP A 201 -8.27 -17.19 1.43
N LEU A 202 -8.87 -18.25 0.90
CA LEU A 202 -8.25 -19.10 -0.11
C LEU A 202 -8.02 -18.34 -1.42
N GLU A 203 -8.92 -17.43 -1.79
CA GLU A 203 -8.74 -16.54 -2.93
C GLU A 203 -7.49 -15.68 -2.71
N LEU A 204 -7.42 -14.91 -1.61
CA LEU A 204 -6.29 -14.03 -1.22
C LEU A 204 -4.94 -14.73 -1.31
N GLY A 205 -4.88 -16.01 -0.93
CA GLY A 205 -3.68 -16.83 -1.07
C GLY A 205 -2.53 -16.38 -0.18
N LEU A 206 -2.81 -15.60 0.86
CA LEU A 206 -1.86 -15.21 1.90
C LEU A 206 -2.01 -16.16 3.09
N GLY A 207 -0.90 -16.61 3.64
CA GLY A 207 -0.87 -17.32 4.92
C GLY A 207 -0.93 -16.37 6.11
N GLU A 208 -1.06 -16.95 7.30
CA GLU A 208 -1.14 -16.17 8.54
C GLU A 208 0.14 -15.38 8.80
N GLU A 209 1.31 -15.94 8.44
CA GLU A 209 2.60 -15.28 8.61
C GLU A 209 2.72 -14.02 7.74
N GLU A 210 2.24 -14.06 6.48
CA GLU A 210 2.22 -12.87 5.63
C GLU A 210 1.28 -11.78 6.19
N PHE A 211 0.16 -12.15 6.80
CA PHE A 211 -0.71 -11.19 7.48
C PHE A 211 -0.03 -10.54 8.69
N VAL A 212 0.76 -11.28 9.47
CA VAL A 212 1.56 -10.70 10.55
C VAL A 212 2.55 -9.68 10.00
N LYS A 213 3.31 -10.05 8.96
CA LYS A 213 4.30 -9.16 8.31
C LYS A 213 3.64 -7.91 7.74
N TRP A 214 2.47 -8.05 7.12
CA TRP A 214 1.75 -6.92 6.55
C TRP A 214 1.23 -5.98 7.65
N ALA A 215 0.68 -6.52 8.74
CA ALA A 215 0.28 -5.71 9.89
C ALA A 215 1.47 -4.99 10.55
N ASP A 216 2.65 -5.64 10.60
CA ASP A 216 3.89 -5.03 11.07
C ASP A 216 4.33 -3.86 10.19
N LEU A 217 4.32 -4.05 8.86
CA LEU A 217 4.65 -3.00 7.92
C LEU A 217 3.68 -1.82 8.05
N ALA A 218 2.37 -2.09 8.05
CA ALA A 218 1.35 -1.06 8.21
C ALA A 218 1.55 -0.28 9.51
N SER A 219 1.71 -0.98 10.64
CA SER A 219 1.98 -0.35 11.94
C SER A 219 3.25 0.50 11.91
N SER A 220 4.35 -0.01 11.33
CA SER A 220 5.63 0.70 11.20
C SER A 220 5.48 2.00 10.42
N LEU A 221 4.77 2.00 9.29
CA LEU A 221 4.51 3.20 8.48
C LEU A 221 3.67 4.23 9.23
N GLN A 222 2.65 3.81 9.99
CA GLN A 222 1.84 4.70 10.82
C GLN A 222 2.68 5.37 11.92
N HIS A 223 3.66 4.64 12.48
CA HIS A 223 4.55 5.17 13.51
C HIS A 223 5.44 6.30 12.97
N LEU A 224 5.88 6.26 11.71
CA LEU A 224 6.68 7.34 11.10
C LEU A 224 5.96 8.69 11.16
N ALA A 225 4.63 8.70 11.03
CA ALA A 225 3.80 9.90 11.02
C ALA A 225 3.18 10.26 12.38
N ARG A 226 3.50 9.52 13.47
CA ARG A 226 2.87 9.68 14.79
C ARG A 226 3.07 11.07 15.42
N ASP A 227 4.19 11.70 15.11
CA ASP A 227 4.56 13.04 15.61
C ASP A 227 4.65 14.09 14.51
N TYR A 228 4.13 13.77 13.32
CA TYR A 228 4.08 14.70 12.20
C TYR A 228 3.22 15.93 12.55
N GLU A 229 3.78 17.11 12.31
CA GLU A 229 3.07 18.38 12.32
C GLU A 229 3.40 19.10 11.02
N PRO A 230 2.39 19.45 10.19
CA PRO A 230 2.64 20.24 9.00
C PRO A 230 3.23 21.60 9.39
N ARG A 231 4.23 22.06 8.64
CA ARG A 231 4.89 23.36 8.83
C ARG A 231 5.01 24.09 7.49
N GLY A 232 5.13 25.41 7.53
CA GLY A 232 5.24 26.26 6.35
C GLY A 232 3.89 26.77 5.85
N THR A 233 3.90 27.41 4.68
CA THR A 233 2.69 27.91 4.01
C THR A 233 2.76 27.60 2.53
N ILE A 234 1.61 27.34 1.93
CA ILE A 234 1.45 27.10 0.49
C ILE A 234 0.35 28.04 -0.02
N ARG A 235 0.40 28.37 -1.32
CA ARG A 235 -0.57 29.29 -1.95
C ARG A 235 -2.00 28.75 -1.89
N SER A 236 -2.17 27.46 -2.16
CA SER A 236 -3.46 26.75 -2.16
C SER A 236 -3.24 25.23 -2.19
N MET A 237 -4.20 24.45 -1.71
CA MET A 237 -4.20 22.99 -1.78
C MET A 237 -5.62 22.46 -1.91
N ASP A 238 -5.83 21.56 -2.85
CA ASP A 238 -7.08 20.80 -2.95
C ASP A 238 -6.98 19.56 -2.06
N VAL A 239 -7.97 19.37 -1.19
CA VAL A 239 -8.03 18.22 -0.28
C VAL A 239 -9.24 17.37 -0.65
N PHE A 240 -8.98 16.16 -1.13
CA PHE A 240 -10.00 15.16 -1.42
C PHE A 240 -10.07 14.19 -0.23
N VAL A 241 -11.03 14.46 0.66
CA VAL A 241 -11.28 13.62 1.84
C VAL A 241 -12.32 12.57 1.46
N ALA A 242 -11.95 11.30 1.59
CA ALA A 242 -12.91 10.21 1.66
C ALA A 242 -13.35 10.04 3.12
N ASP A 243 -14.55 9.50 3.35
CA ASP A 243 -14.98 9.17 4.72
C ASP A 243 -13.95 8.24 5.36
N PRO A 244 -13.27 8.70 6.42
CA PRO A 244 -12.16 7.92 6.94
C PRO A 244 -12.66 6.66 7.65
N PRO A 245 -11.85 5.58 7.70
CA PRO A 245 -12.19 4.39 8.48
C PRO A 245 -12.49 4.78 9.92
N GLN A 246 -13.58 4.26 10.46
CA GLN A 246 -13.93 4.46 11.86
C GLN A 246 -12.87 3.80 12.73
N VAL A 247 -12.42 4.52 13.75
CA VAL A 247 -11.63 3.94 14.83
C VAL A 247 -12.67 3.48 15.85
N GLY A 248 -12.66 2.19 16.20
CA GLY A 248 -13.62 1.64 17.17
C GLY A 248 -13.73 2.58 18.38
N SER A 249 -14.95 3.01 18.68
CA SER A 249 -15.20 3.90 19.81
C SER A 249 -14.82 3.17 21.08
N TYR A 250 -13.89 3.73 21.83
CA TYR A 250 -13.46 3.23 23.14
C TYR A 250 -14.54 3.51 24.20
#